data_AF-A0A9P1I8J0-F1
#
_entry.id   AF-A0A9P1I8J0-F1
#
_cell.length_a   1.000
_cell.length_b   1.000
_cell.length_c   1.000
_cell.angle_alpha   90.00
_cell.angle_beta   90.00
_cell.angle_gamma   90.00
#
_symmetry.space_group_name_H-M   'P 1'
#
loop_
_entity.id
_entity.type
_entity.pdbx_description
1 polymer ?
#
loop_
_entity_poly.entity_id
_entity_poly.type
_entity_poly.pdbx_seq_one_letter_code
_entity_poly.pdbx_strand_id
1 'polypeptide(L)'
;MVEAPSKMIGLIIFLVVLFIFEVDAGMLCSFCESAIDELEEYLNREEKEVENWVDQFCDKVPIAGSICKDFLNQNIESLIDQIESNHTSEQICEELALC
;
A
#
# COMPACT_ATOMS: atom_id res chain seq x y z
N MET A 1 30.89 15.86 -30.80
CA MET A 1 29.93 14.98 -31.49
C MET A 1 28.94 14.52 -30.42
N VAL A 2 27.76 15.16 -30.39
CA VAL A 2 26.50 14.84 -29.65
C VAL A 2 26.65 14.72 -28.11
N GLU A 3 26.54 15.81 -27.33
CA GLU A 3 25.32 16.43 -26.76
C GLU A 3 24.72 15.68 -25.55
N ALA A 4 24.51 16.42 -24.46
CA ALA A 4 24.08 15.97 -23.15
C ALA A 4 22.55 15.80 -23.03
N PRO A 5 22.06 14.68 -22.46
CA PRO A 5 20.72 14.66 -21.85
C PRO A 5 20.62 13.92 -20.49
N SER A 6 21.68 13.26 -19.99
CA SER A 6 21.55 12.30 -18.87
C SER A 6 21.63 12.91 -17.46
N LYS A 7 22.40 14.00 -17.26
CA LYS A 7 22.62 14.58 -15.91
C LYS A 7 21.48 15.49 -15.42
N MET A 8 20.74 16.08 -16.34
CA MET A 8 19.65 17.02 -16.04
C MET A 8 18.40 16.30 -15.53
N ILE A 9 18.10 15.13 -16.13
CA ILE A 9 17.02 14.24 -15.67
C ILE A 9 17.36 13.68 -14.29
N GLY A 10 18.61 13.30 -14.02
CA GLY A 10 19.03 12.83 -12.69
C GLY A 10 18.90 13.89 -11.60
N LEU A 11 19.22 15.16 -11.90
CA LEU A 11 19.00 16.27 -10.98
C LEU A 11 17.51 16.56 -10.76
N ILE A 12 16.70 16.49 -11.81
CA ILE A 12 15.24 16.66 -11.70
C ILE A 12 14.65 15.51 -10.89
N ILE A 13 15.04 14.25 -11.11
CA ILE A 13 14.60 13.11 -10.31
C ILE A 13 15.05 13.29 -8.86
N PHE A 14 16.30 13.68 -8.60
CA PHE A 14 16.78 13.94 -7.24
C PHE A 14 16.03 15.09 -6.56
N LEU A 15 15.75 16.18 -7.28
CA LEU A 15 14.96 17.32 -6.78
C LEU A 15 13.49 16.92 -6.56
N VAL A 16 12.90 16.18 -7.49
CA VAL A 16 11.54 15.63 -7.39
C VAL A 16 11.46 14.66 -6.22
N VAL A 17 12.45 13.79 -6.02
CA VAL A 17 12.57 12.91 -4.86
C VAL A 17 12.66 13.73 -3.56
N LEU A 18 13.50 14.77 -3.52
CA LEU A 18 13.57 15.70 -2.38
C LEU A 18 12.26 16.47 -2.12
N PHE A 19 11.48 16.75 -3.17
CA PHE A 19 10.18 17.43 -3.07
C PHE A 19 9.00 16.47 -2.80
N ILE A 20 9.11 15.18 -3.16
CA ILE A 20 8.07 14.15 -3.01
C ILE A 20 8.21 13.38 -1.68
N PHE A 21 9.36 13.46 -1.01
CA PHE A 21 9.60 12.75 0.25
C PHE A 21 8.74 13.23 1.45
N GLU A 22 7.96 14.31 1.34
CA GLU A 22 6.82 14.55 2.24
C GLU A 22 5.61 13.76 1.74
N VAL A 23 5.72 12.43 1.70
CA VAL A 23 4.50 11.64 1.78
C VAL A 23 3.96 11.93 3.18
N ASP A 24 2.84 12.65 3.25
CA ASP A 24 2.20 12.99 4.51
C ASP A 24 1.92 11.67 5.24
N ALA A 25 2.63 11.41 6.34
CA ALA A 25 2.50 10.16 7.08
C ALA A 25 1.04 9.93 7.51
N GLY A 26 0.26 10.99 7.74
CA GLY A 26 -1.16 10.90 8.00
C GLY A 26 -1.95 10.37 6.80
N MET A 27 -1.61 10.76 5.57
CA MET A 27 -2.25 10.23 4.38
C MET A 27 -2.00 8.72 4.18
N LEU A 28 -0.77 8.26 4.41
CA LEU A 28 -0.46 6.82 4.33
C LEU A 28 -1.14 6.02 5.43
N CYS A 29 -1.14 6.56 6.66
CA CYS A 29 -1.80 5.94 7.80
C CYS A 29 -3.30 5.79 7.54
N SER A 30 -4.00 6.87 7.16
CA SER A 30 -5.43 6.81 6.84
C SER A 30 -5.75 5.89 5.66
N PHE A 31 -4.88 5.82 4.65
CA PHE A 31 -5.05 4.89 3.53
C PHE A 31 -4.92 3.44 3.99
N CYS A 32 -3.91 3.14 4.82
CA CYS A 32 -3.71 1.81 5.39
C CYS A 32 -4.91 1.41 6.26
N GLU A 33 -5.32 2.28 7.18
CA GLU A 33 -6.43 1.99 8.11
C GLU A 33 -7.71 1.66 7.33
N SER A 34 -8.04 2.50 6.34
CA SER A 34 -9.21 2.28 5.48
C SER A 34 -9.15 0.95 4.71
N ALA A 35 -7.95 0.52 4.31
CA ALA A 35 -7.76 -0.74 3.60
C ALA A 35 -7.96 -1.96 4.54
N ILE A 36 -7.47 -1.87 5.78
CA ILE A 36 -7.67 -2.90 6.80
C ILE A 36 -9.14 -2.99 7.19
N ASP A 37 -9.82 -1.85 7.37
CA ASP A 37 -11.25 -1.81 7.65
C ASP A 37 -12.07 -2.41 6.48
N GLU A 38 -11.73 -2.10 5.22
CA GLU A 38 -12.38 -2.70 4.03
C GLU A 38 -12.17 -4.22 3.97
N LEU A 39 -10.99 -4.71 4.35
CA LEU A 39 -10.68 -6.14 4.43
C LEU A 39 -11.49 -6.82 5.54
N GLU A 40 -11.54 -6.25 6.75
CA GLU A 40 -12.34 -6.77 7.85
C GLU A 40 -13.83 -6.86 7.47
N GLU A 41 -14.37 -5.81 6.86
CA GLU A 41 -15.74 -5.83 6.36
C GLU A 41 -15.97 -6.90 5.27
N TYR A 42 -14.98 -7.14 4.42
CA TYR A 42 -15.05 -8.18 3.39
C TYR A 42 -15.13 -9.57 4.03
N LEU A 43 -14.23 -9.88 4.96
CA LEU A 43 -14.17 -11.14 5.68
C LEU A 43 -15.46 -11.43 6.46
N ASN A 44 -16.08 -10.40 7.02
CA ASN A 44 -17.35 -10.51 7.76
C ASN A 44 -18.57 -10.79 6.87
N ARG A 45 -18.53 -10.43 5.58
CA ARG A 45 -19.68 -10.52 4.66
C ARG A 45 -19.63 -11.71 3.72
N GLU A 46 -18.44 -12.17 3.35
CA GLU A 46 -18.24 -13.09 2.24
C GLU A 46 -17.65 -14.42 2.72
N GLU A 47 -18.18 -15.54 2.23
CA GLU A 47 -17.50 -16.85 2.29
C GLU A 47 -16.42 -16.99 1.20
N LYS A 48 -16.08 -15.90 0.49
CA LYS A 48 -15.23 -15.92 -0.71
C LYS A 48 -13.73 -15.89 -0.38
N GLU A 49 -12.95 -16.40 -1.32
CA GLU A 49 -11.48 -16.40 -1.30
C GLU A 49 -10.92 -14.96 -1.28
N VAL A 50 -10.02 -14.70 -0.33
CA VAL A 50 -9.39 -13.38 -0.13
C VAL A 50 -8.60 -12.89 -1.34
N GLU A 51 -8.14 -13.80 -2.20
CA GLU A 51 -7.41 -13.48 -3.44
C GLU A 51 -8.21 -12.55 -4.36
N ASN A 52 -9.53 -12.73 -4.44
CA ASN A 52 -10.38 -11.86 -5.25
C ASN A 52 -10.53 -10.46 -4.63
N TRP A 53 -10.48 -10.34 -3.30
CA TRP A 53 -10.41 -9.03 -2.66
C TRP A 53 -9.07 -8.35 -2.98
N VAL A 54 -7.94 -9.08 -2.88
CA VAL A 54 -6.61 -8.57 -3.21
C VAL A 54 -6.56 -8.03 -4.64
N ASP A 55 -7.09 -8.78 -5.60
CA ASP A 55 -7.14 -8.35 -7.00
C ASP A 55 -7.95 -7.06 -7.16
N GLN A 56 -9.18 -7.01 -6.62
CA GLN A 56 -10.04 -5.84 -6.73
C GLN A 56 -9.48 -4.62 -6.02
N PHE A 57 -8.84 -4.82 -4.86
CA PHE A 57 -8.21 -3.75 -4.11
C PHE A 57 -7.00 -3.19 -4.87
N CYS A 58 -6.09 -4.06 -5.32
CA CYS A 58 -4.87 -3.62 -6.01
C CYS A 58 -5.11 -3.09 -7.41
N ASP A 59 -6.19 -3.49 -8.09
CA ASP A 59 -6.57 -2.92 -9.39
C ASP A 59 -6.99 -1.43 -9.28
N LYS A 60 -7.37 -0.96 -8.07
CA LYS A 60 -7.63 0.47 -7.79
C LYS A 60 -6.35 1.29 -7.66
N VAL A 61 -5.16 0.67 -7.58
CA VAL A 61 -3.87 1.34 -7.38
C VAL A 61 -3.18 1.60 -8.72
N PRO A 62 -3.37 2.78 -9.35
CA PRO A 62 -2.73 3.08 -10.63
C PRO A 62 -1.21 3.10 -10.46
N ILE A 63 -0.49 2.61 -11.48
CA ILE A 63 0.99 2.58 -11.55
C ILE A 63 1.64 1.51 -10.65
N ALA A 64 1.13 1.28 -9.43
CA ALA A 64 1.73 0.37 -8.44
C ALA A 64 0.93 -0.90 -8.17
N GLY A 65 -0.09 -1.24 -8.98
CA GLY A 65 -0.92 -2.43 -8.79
C GLY A 65 -0.15 -3.74 -8.66
N SER A 66 0.93 -3.95 -9.42
CA SER A 66 1.76 -5.17 -9.28
C SER A 66 2.50 -5.23 -7.94
N ILE A 67 3.03 -4.08 -7.48
CA ILE A 67 3.69 -3.98 -6.17
C ILE A 67 2.68 -4.22 -5.04
N CYS A 68 1.47 -3.71 -5.19
CA CYS A 68 0.37 -3.97 -4.26
C CYS A 68 0.05 -5.47 -4.17
N LYS A 69 -0.10 -6.14 -5.32
CA LYS A 69 -0.38 -7.59 -5.35
C LYS A 69 0.75 -8.40 -4.73
N ASP A 70 2.00 -8.08 -5.06
CA ASP A 70 3.15 -8.75 -4.47
C ASP A 70 3.21 -8.57 -2.95
N PHE A 71 2.90 -7.36 -2.45
CA PHE A 71 2.83 -7.08 -1.02
C PHE A 71 1.71 -7.87 -0.34
N LEU A 72 0.48 -7.81 -0.86
CA LEU A 72 -0.65 -8.51 -0.26
C LEU A 72 -0.49 -10.03 -0.36
N ASN A 73 -0.02 -10.58 -1.47
CA ASN A 73 0.24 -12.03 -1.59
C ASN A 73 1.24 -12.55 -0.54
N GLN A 74 2.15 -11.71 -0.05
CA GLN A 74 3.12 -12.09 0.99
C GLN A 74 2.60 -11.88 2.42
N ASN A 75 1.63 -10.99 2.63
CA ASN A 75 1.24 -10.54 3.96
C ASN A 75 -0.24 -10.80 4.29
N ILE A 76 -1.09 -11.15 3.31
CA ILE A 76 -2.54 -11.20 3.49
C ILE A 76 -2.97 -12.21 4.55
N GLU A 77 -2.32 -13.38 4.63
CA GLU A 77 -2.59 -14.37 5.69
C GLU A 77 -2.34 -13.78 7.09
N SER A 78 -1.20 -13.10 7.27
CA SER A 78 -0.86 -12.42 8.54
C SER A 78 -1.84 -11.29 8.86
N LEU A 79 -2.27 -10.52 7.86
CA LEU A 79 -3.25 -9.45 8.06
C LEU A 79 -4.60 -10.01 8.50
N ILE A 80 -5.05 -11.12 7.90
CA ILE A 80 -6.27 -11.83 8.33
C ILE A 80 -6.12 -12.32 9.78
N ASP A 81 -5.03 -12.99 10.11
CA ASP A 81 -4.77 -13.51 11.47
C ASP A 81 -4.82 -12.39 12.53
N GLN A 82 -4.29 -11.21 12.18
CA GLN A 82 -4.32 -10.04 13.07
C GLN A 82 -5.73 -9.47 13.23
N ILE A 83 -6.53 -9.39 12.17
CA ILE A 83 -7.93 -8.99 12.22
C ILE A 83 -8.73 -9.98 13.08
N GLU A 84 -8.57 -11.28 12.86
CA GLU A 84 -9.24 -12.32 13.65
C GLU A 84 -8.81 -12.30 15.14
N SER A 85 -7.59 -11.81 15.41
CA SER A 85 -7.07 -11.58 16.75
C SER A 85 -7.56 -10.26 17.39
N ASN A 86 -8.42 -9.49 16.72
CA ASN A 86 -8.98 -8.21 17.15
C ASN A 86 -7.94 -7.09 17.32
N HIS A 87 -6.87 -7.09 16.53
CA HIS A 87 -6.02 -5.90 16.41
C HIS A 87 -6.79 -4.79 15.67
N THR A 88 -6.60 -3.54 16.09
CA THR A 88 -7.20 -2.39 15.39
C THR A 88 -6.45 -2.11 14.10
N SER A 89 -7.10 -1.44 13.15
CA SER A 89 -6.47 -0.99 11.92
C SER A 89 -5.25 -0.08 12.18
N GLU A 90 -5.33 0.81 13.18
CA GLU A 90 -4.18 1.62 13.65
C GLU A 90 -2.98 0.73 14.06
N GLN A 91 -3.21 -0.29 14.90
CA GLN A 91 -2.13 -1.20 15.36
C GLN A 91 -1.48 -1.96 14.20
N ILE A 92 -2.29 -2.49 13.29
CA ILE A 92 -1.80 -3.22 12.11
C ILE A 92 -0.97 -2.27 11.22
N CYS A 93 -1.43 -1.03 11.05
CA CYS A 93 -0.76 -0.04 10.21
C CYS A 93 0.52 0.54 10.84
N GLU A 94 0.61 0.61 12.17
CA GLU A 94 1.86 0.88 12.91
C GLU A 94 2.90 -0.24 12.68
N GLU A 95 2.48 -1.51 12.71
CA GLU A 95 3.39 -2.64 12.44
C GLU A 95 3.93 -2.64 11.00
N LEU A 96 3.13 -2.13 10.06
CA LEU A 96 3.53 -1.92 8.66
C LEU A 96 4.36 -0.65 8.43
N ALA A 97 4.58 0.16 9.48
CA ALA A 97 5.24 1.47 9.42
C ALA A 97 4.59 2.44 8.42
N LEU A 98 3.25 2.35 8.30
CA LEU A 98 2.42 3.28 7.52
C LEU A 98 1.73 4.30 8.42
N CYS A 99 1.58 3.95 9.70
CA CYS A 99 1.51 4.83 10.85
C CYS A 99 2.83 4.63 11.64
#